data_AF-A0A8I6RSM4-F1
#
_entry.id   AF-A0A8I6RSM4-F1
#
_cell.length_a   1.000
_cell.length_b   1.000
_cell.length_c   1.000
_cell.angle_alpha   90.00
_cell.angle_beta   90.00
_cell.angle_gamma   90.00
#
_symmetry.space_group_name_H-M   'P 1'
#
loop_
_entity.id
_entity.type
_entity.pdbx_description
1 polymer ?
#
loop_
_entity_poly.entity_id
_entity_poly.type
_entity_poly.pdbx_seq_one_letter_code
_entity_poly.pdbx_strand_id
1 'polypeptide(L)'
;MSNDYSVRVEIEFPEERHARIAYKVLSVDKEPNRSRVERELKAEGNKLSVNFRGSELRKLRVASNSIFDLSYLVVNTIHQFE
;
A
#
# COMPACT_ATOMS: atom_id res chain seq x y z
N MET A 1 22.35 -10.15 13.82
CA MET A 1 20.89 -10.31 13.62
C MET A 1 20.41 -9.09 12.86
N SER A 2 20.00 -9.22 11.60
CA SER A 2 19.32 -8.13 10.92
C SER A 2 17.95 -7.96 11.59
N ASN A 3 17.72 -6.85 12.28
CA ASN A 3 16.38 -6.51 12.73
C ASN A 3 15.59 -6.01 11.52
N ASP A 4 15.03 -6.95 10.75
CA ASP A 4 14.08 -6.62 9.71
C ASP A 4 12.69 -6.52 10.32
N TYR A 5 12.17 -5.30 10.35
CA TYR A 5 10.82 -5.01 10.77
C TYR A 5 9.88 -5.12 9.58
N SER A 6 8.62 -5.46 9.84
CA SER A 6 7.60 -5.56 8.80
C SER A 6 6.27 -4.95 9.22
N VAL A 7 5.56 -4.38 8.26
CA VAL A 7 4.18 -3.90 8.42
C VAL A 7 3.33 -4.48 7.31
N ARG A 8 2.18 -5.08 7.65
CA ARG A 8 1.17 -5.52 6.69
C ARG A 8 -0.08 -4.68 6.86
N VAL A 9 -0.59 -4.15 5.75
CA VAL A 9 -1.87 -3.44 5.67
C VAL A 9 -2.76 -4.21 4.71
N GLU A 10 -4.00 -4.47 5.13
CA GLU A 10 -5.01 -5.09 4.28
C GLU A 10 -6.25 -4.19 4.25
N ILE A 11 -6.73 -3.92 3.03
CA ILE A 11 -7.89 -3.07 2.78
C ILE A 11 -8.91 -3.90 2.02
N GLU A 12 -10.07 -4.10 2.62
CA GLU A 12 -11.21 -4.73 1.97
C GLU A 12 -12.07 -3.67 1.29
N PHE A 13 -12.32 -3.86 0.00
CA PHE A 13 -13.18 -3.01 -0.80
C PHE A 13 -14.57 -3.64 -0.95
N PRO A 14 -15.62 -2.86 -1.26
CA PRO A 14 -16.96 -3.41 -1.49
C PRO A 14 -17.02 -4.40 -2.66
N GLU A 15 -16.17 -4.23 -3.67
CA GLU A 15 -16.14 -5.06 -4.87
C GLU A 15 -14.70 -5.36 -5.31
N GLU A 16 -14.48 -6.50 -5.97
CA GLU A 16 -13.20 -6.89 -6.58
C GLU A 16 -12.70 -5.83 -7.58
N ARG A 17 -13.61 -5.17 -8.31
CA ARG A 17 -13.26 -4.12 -9.26
C ARG A 17 -12.55 -2.94 -8.59
N HIS A 18 -13.05 -2.49 -7.43
CA HIS A 18 -12.45 -1.39 -6.69
C HIS A 18 -11.04 -1.74 -6.16
N ALA A 19 -10.84 -2.97 -5.66
CA ALA A 19 -9.51 -3.45 -5.26
C ALA A 19 -8.52 -3.48 -6.43
N ARG A 20 -8.97 -3.89 -7.63
CA ARG A 20 -8.15 -3.88 -8.85
C ARG A 20 -7.80 -2.46 -9.32
N ILE A 21 -8.74 -1.51 -9.21
CA ILE A 21 -8.47 -0.09 -9.50
C ILE A 21 -7.41 0.45 -8.54
N ALA A 22 -7.60 0.23 -7.24
CA ALA A 22 -6.66 0.65 -6.21
C ALA A 22 -5.25 0.07 -6.44
N TYR A 23 -5.16 -1.23 -6.74
CA TYR A 23 -3.89 -1.87 -7.08
C TYR A 23 -3.20 -1.18 -8.26
N LYS A 24 -3.92 -0.94 -9.36
CA LYS A 24 -3.34 -0.30 -10.54
C LYS A 24 -2.79 1.08 -10.22
N VAL A 25 -3.55 1.91 -9.51
CA VAL A 25 -3.11 3.27 -9.14
C VAL A 25 -1.89 3.22 -8.21
N LEU A 26 -1.94 2.40 -7.17
CA LEU A 26 -0.91 2.35 -6.12
C LEU A 26 0.35 1.58 -6.53
N SER A 27 0.28 0.73 -7.55
CA SER A 27 1.43 -0.04 -8.06
C SER A 27 2.44 0.79 -8.84
N VAL A 28 2.06 1.97 -9.34
CA VAL A 28 2.90 2.81 -10.20
C VAL A 28 4.04 3.47 -9.41
N ASP A 29 3.78 3.86 -8.16
CA ASP A 29 4.77 4.54 -7.33
C ASP A 29 5.74 3.56 -6.70
N LYS A 30 6.90 3.32 -7.33
CA LYS A 30 7.97 2.58 -6.66
C LYS A 30 8.54 3.42 -5.51
N GLU A 31 8.78 2.77 -4.39
CA GLU A 31 9.45 3.42 -3.27
C GLU A 31 10.85 3.90 -3.74
N PRO A 32 11.24 5.16 -3.47
CA PRO A 32 12.53 5.65 -3.92
C PRO A 32 13.65 4.80 -3.30
N ASN A 33 14.64 4.38 -4.09
CA ASN A 33 15.76 3.49 -3.67
C ASN A 33 16.47 3.92 -2.36
N ARG A 34 16.36 5.19 -1.96
CA ARG A 34 16.94 5.73 -0.72
C ARG A 34 16.15 5.35 0.54
N SER A 35 14.92 4.85 0.43
CA SER A 35 14.06 4.50 1.55
C SER A 35 14.59 3.30 2.35
N ARG A 36 15.34 2.38 1.72
CA ARG A 36 15.68 1.06 2.30
C ARG A 36 14.44 0.32 2.86
N VAL A 37 13.27 0.60 2.28
CA VAL A 37 12.01 -0.08 2.57
C VAL A 37 11.59 -0.80 1.31
N GLU A 38 11.41 -2.11 1.41
CA GLU A 38 10.79 -2.93 0.38
C GLU A 38 9.28 -2.90 0.53
N ARG A 39 8.56 -2.78 -0.58
CA ARG A 39 7.10 -2.79 -0.62
C ARG A 39 6.61 -3.81 -1.64
N GLU A 40 5.76 -4.72 -1.20
CA GLU A 40 5.05 -5.68 -2.05
C GLU A 40 3.55 -5.37 -1.99
N LEU A 41 2.93 -5.16 -3.15
CA LEU A 41 1.50 -4.87 -3.28
C LEU A 41 0.82 -6.04 -4.01
N LYS A 42 -0.34 -6.49 -3.52
CA LYS A 42 -1.16 -7.53 -4.13
C LYS A 42 -2.64 -7.17 -4.06
N ALA A 43 -3.40 -7.59 -5.07
CA ALA A 43 -4.86 -7.60 -5.02
C ALA A 43 -5.37 -9.02 -5.29
N GLU A 44 -6.23 -9.50 -4.40
CA GLU A 44 -6.85 -10.83 -4.46
C GLU A 44 -8.33 -10.68 -4.10
N GLY A 45 -9.22 -10.94 -5.06
CA GLY A 45 -10.63 -10.63 -4.90
C GLY A 45 -10.84 -9.15 -4.55
N ASN A 46 -11.71 -8.88 -3.56
CA ASN A 46 -11.98 -7.53 -3.08
C ASN A 46 -10.94 -7.00 -2.07
N LYS A 47 -9.79 -7.66 -1.90
CA LYS A 47 -8.76 -7.25 -0.94
C LYS A 47 -7.52 -6.71 -1.63
N LEU A 48 -6.98 -5.61 -1.08
CA LEU A 48 -5.66 -5.08 -1.40
C LEU A 48 -4.74 -5.28 -0.19
N SER A 49 -3.62 -5.98 -0.38
CA SER A 49 -2.63 -6.22 0.67
C SER A 49 -1.31 -5.53 0.33
N VAL A 50 -0.75 -4.81 1.29
CA VAL A 50 0.54 -4.13 1.18
C VAL A 50 1.47 -4.63 2.28
N ASN A 51 2.63 -5.17 1.89
CA ASN A 51 3.65 -5.62 2.82
C ASN A 51 4.88 -4.72 2.71
N PHE A 52 5.26 -4.08 3.81
CA PHE A 52 6.49 -3.32 3.93
C PHE A 52 7.52 -4.10 4.75
N ARG A 53 8.79 -4.04 4.35
CA ARG A 53 9.93 -4.60 5.09
C ARG A 53 11.09 -3.60 5.12
N GLY A 54 11.80 -3.53 6.23
CA GLY A 54 12.98 -2.67 6.32
C GLY A 54 13.68 -2.71 7.67
N SER A 55 14.91 -2.19 7.71
CA SER A 55 15.77 -2.24 8.90
C SER A 55 15.55 -1.09 9.89
N GLU A 56 14.71 -0.10 9.55
CA GLU A 56 14.49 1.11 10.34
C GLU A 56 12.99 1.39 10.54
N LEU A 57 12.52 1.27 11.78
CA LEU A 57 11.11 1.52 12.13
C LEU A 57 10.60 2.91 11.70
N ARG A 58 11.43 3.95 11.81
CA ARG A 58 11.06 5.31 11.38
C ARG A 58 10.69 5.36 9.90
N LYS A 59 11.45 4.66 9.05
CA LYS A 59 11.23 4.64 7.60
C LYS A 59 10.02 3.80 7.23
N LEU A 60 9.85 2.65 7.88
CA LEU A 60 8.63 1.84 7.74
C LEU A 60 7.38 2.60 8.12
N ARG A 61 7.40 3.37 9.22
CA ARG A 61 6.27 4.23 9.61
C ARG A 61 5.92 5.25 8.53
N VAL A 62 6.93 5.91 7.95
CA VAL A 62 6.70 6.89 6.87
C VAL A 62 6.11 6.22 5.64
N ALA A 63 6.68 5.10 5.18
CA ALA A 63 6.18 4.35 4.02
C ALA A 63 4.78 3.73 4.26
N SER A 64 4.52 3.27 5.48
CA SER A 64 3.21 2.72 5.84
C SER A 64 2.15 3.82 6.00
N ASN A 65 2.52 5.05 6.34
CA ASN A 65 1.56 6.15 6.39
C ASN A 65 1.18 6.65 5.00
N SER A 66 2.15 6.74 4.08
CA SER A 66 1.88 7.23 2.71
C SER A 66 0.88 6.35 1.97
N ILE A 67 0.82 5.05 2.24
CA ILE A 67 -0.18 4.17 1.61
C ILE A 67 -1.60 4.50 2.06
N PHE A 68 -1.81 4.97 3.30
CA PHE A 68 -3.12 5.35 3.77
C PHE A 68 -3.58 6.64 3.10
N ASP A 69 -2.69 7.63 2.96
CA ASP A 69 -2.99 8.89 2.26
C ASP A 69 -3.36 8.62 0.79
N LEU A 70 -2.59 7.77 0.10
CA LEU A 70 -2.87 7.39 -1.28
C LEU A 70 -4.15 6.55 -1.41
N SER A 71 -4.39 5.61 -0.48
CA SER A 71 -5.60 4.79 -0.47
C SER A 71 -6.85 5.65 -0.24
N TYR A 72 -6.76 6.64 0.65
CA TYR A 72 -7.83 7.61 0.87
C TYR A 72 -8.16 8.39 -0.40
N LEU A 73 -7.15 8.85 -1.14
CA LEU A 73 -7.35 9.53 -2.41
C LEU A 73 -8.03 8.63 -3.45
N VAL A 74 -7.59 7.37 -3.57
CA VAL A 74 -8.18 6.37 -4.48
C VAL A 74 -9.65 6.13 -4.14
N VAL A 75 -9.95 5.89 -2.86
CA VAL A 75 -11.32 5.62 -2.38
C VAL A 75 -12.23 6.81 -2.67
N ASN A 76 -11.78 8.05 -2.39
CA ASN A 76 -12.57 9.25 -2.72
C ASN A 76 -12.78 9.42 -4.23
N THR A 77 -11.78 9.08 -5.04
CA THR A 77 -11.90 9.17 -6.50
C THR A 77 -12.92 8.16 -7.02
N ILE A 78 -12.90 6.93 -6.51
CA ILE A 78 -13.91 5.91 -6.82
C ILE A 78 -15.30 6.42 -6.44
N HIS A 79 -15.48 6.90 -5.21
CA HIS A 79 -16.77 7.43 -4.74
C HIS A 79 -17.29 8.62 -5.54
N GLN A 80 -16.41 9.44 -6.11
CA GLN A 80 -16.80 10.66 -6.83
C GLN A 80 -17.18 10.39 -8.29
N PHE A 81 -16.62 9.35 -8.91
CA PHE A 81 -16.68 9.14 -10.37
C PHE A 81 -17.24 7.79 -10.81
N GLU A 82 -17.57 6.90 -9.87
CA GLU A 82 -18.25 5.62 -10.11
C GLU A 82 -19.59 5.58 -9.36
#